data_AF-A0A524DWF6-F1
#
_entry.id   AF-A0A524DWF6-F1
#
_cell.length_a   1.000
_cell.length_b   1.000
_cell.length_c   1.000
_cell.angle_alpha   90.00
_cell.angle_beta   90.00
_cell.angle_gamma   90.00
#
_symmetry.space_group_name_H-M   'P 1'
#
loop_
_entity.id
_entity.type
_entity.pdbx_description
1 polymer ?
#
loop_
_entity_poly.entity_id
_entity_poly.type
_entity_poly.pdbx_seq_one_letter_code
_entity_poly.pdbx_strand_id
1 'polypeptide(L)'
;MTQINFRVNNDEKLVLQALAEFKGVSVAEFAKQVVLKDIGAVRIDLAFKLLSEGKISRKRAWVLSGLTYHEFMLEWAERHAEELGLVKSDLISKTDYSDMIKFWELHHRYRKKNLKHWKKQLQLL
;
A
#
# COMPACT_ATOMS: atom_id res chain seq x y z
N MET A 1 4.91 20.74 -7.46
CA MET A 1 5.52 20.50 -6.13
C MET A 1 4.70 21.29 -5.13
N THR A 2 4.26 20.68 -4.02
CA THR A 2 3.32 21.29 -3.06
C THR A 2 3.99 21.43 -1.70
N GLN A 3 3.81 22.56 -1.02
CA GLN A 3 4.43 22.85 0.27
C GLN A 3 3.41 22.75 1.42
N ILE A 4 3.82 22.15 2.53
CA ILE A 4 3.07 22.09 3.78
C ILE A 4 3.90 22.82 4.85
N ASN A 5 3.27 23.79 5.53
CA ASN A 5 3.92 24.59 6.57
C ASN A 5 3.45 24.13 7.96
N PHE A 6 4.40 23.86 8.85
CA PHE A 6 4.12 23.54 10.25
C PHE A 6 4.31 24.77 11.14
N ARG A 7 3.43 24.94 12.12
CA ARG A 7 3.65 25.86 13.25
C ARG A 7 4.03 25.01 14.44
N VAL A 8 5.20 25.29 15.01
CA VAL A 8 5.75 24.61 16.18
C VAL A 8 6.22 25.67 17.17
N ASN A 9 6.22 25.35 18.46
CA ASN A 9 6.82 26.21 19.47
C ASN A 9 8.36 26.15 19.41
N ASN A 10 9.02 27.01 20.18
CA ASN A 10 10.48 27.10 20.15
C ASN A 10 11.17 25.83 20.68
N ASP A 11 10.61 25.18 21.71
CA ASP A 11 11.20 23.99 22.32
C ASP A 11 11.12 22.80 21.35
N GLU A 12 9.95 22.59 20.73
CA GLU A 12 9.74 21.61 19.66
C GLU A 12 10.71 21.82 18.50
N LYS A 13 10.93 23.08 18.10
CA LYS A 13 11.88 23.42 17.05
C LYS A 13 13.30 23.01 17.42
N LEU A 14 13.75 23.29 18.65
CA LEU A 14 15.08 22.90 19.12
C LEU A 14 15.27 21.39 19.13
N VAL A 15 14.27 20.64 19.61
CA VAL A 15 14.28 19.17 19.61
C VAL A 15 14.35 18.64 18.18
N LEU A 16 13.52 19.14 17.27
CA LEU A 16 13.51 18.73 15.86
C LEU A 16 14.86 19.03 15.17
N GLN A 17 15.49 20.15 15.48
CA GLN A 17 16.81 20.51 14.96
C GLN A 17 17.89 19.53 15.44
N ALA A 18 17.97 19.27 16.74
CA ALA A 18 18.95 18.36 17.31
C ALA A 18 18.79 16.93 16.75
N LEU A 19 17.56 16.44 16.59
CA LEU A 19 17.29 15.13 16.03
C LEU A 19 17.62 15.04 14.53
N ALA A 20 17.33 16.08 13.77
CA ALA A 20 17.66 16.14 12.34
C ALA A 20 19.18 16.19 12.12
N GLU A 21 19.89 16.98 12.92
CA GLU A 21 21.35 17.08 12.91
C GLU A 21 22.00 15.74 13.25
N PHE A 22 21.53 15.07 14.32
CA PHE A 22 22.00 13.74 14.70
C PHE A 22 21.83 12.71 13.57
N LYS A 23 20.77 12.83 12.77
CA LYS A 23 20.51 11.96 11.61
C LYS A 23 21.18 12.43 10.30
N GLY A 24 21.82 13.58 10.28
CA GLY A 24 22.46 14.14 9.08
C GLY A 24 21.47 14.53 7.97
N VAL A 25 20.23 14.89 8.32
CA VAL A 25 19.18 15.29 7.36
C VAL A 25 18.62 16.68 7.68
N SER A 26 17.94 17.31 6.73
CA SER A 26 17.25 18.58 7.00
C SER A 26 16.05 18.37 7.94
N VAL A 27 15.71 19.39 8.73
CA VAL A 27 14.53 19.37 9.62
C VAL A 27 13.25 19.03 8.85
N ALA A 28 13.10 19.56 7.63
CA ALA A 28 11.93 19.29 6.79
C ALA A 28 11.85 17.83 6.35
N GLU A 29 12.98 17.23 5.96
CA GLU A 29 13.01 15.81 5.57
C GLU A 29 12.81 14.90 6.78
N PHE A 30 13.42 15.23 7.93
CA PHE A 30 13.18 14.51 9.18
C PHE A 30 11.69 14.53 9.57
N ALA A 31 11.08 15.71 9.61
CA ALA A 31 9.66 15.87 9.94
C ALA A 31 8.77 15.10 8.96
N LYS A 32 9.05 15.16 7.67
CA LYS A 32 8.35 14.40 6.63
C LYS A 32 8.44 12.90 6.87
N GLN A 33 9.63 12.36 7.16
CA GLN A 33 9.81 10.94 7.42
C GLN A 33 9.03 10.47 8.65
N VAL A 34 9.08 11.25 9.73
CA VAL A 34 8.34 10.95 10.96
C VAL A 34 6.84 10.96 10.72
N VAL A 35 6.31 12.03 10.11
CA VAL A 35 4.88 12.14 9.81
C VAL A 35 4.41 11.01 8.90
N LEU A 36 5.15 10.72 7.81
CA LEU A 36 4.77 9.66 6.88
C LEU A 36 4.83 8.26 7.51
N LYS A 37 5.76 8.04 8.44
CA LYS A 37 5.86 6.77 9.18
C LYS A 37 4.67 6.60 10.13
N ASP A 38 4.31 7.63 10.87
CA ASP A 38 3.23 7.58 11.87
C ASP A 38 1.85 7.40 11.24
N ILE A 39 1.60 8.05 10.10
CA ILE A 39 0.30 7.93 9.42
C ILE A 39 0.15 6.62 8.63
N GLY A 40 1.19 5.78 8.54
CA GLY A 40 1.18 4.58 7.71
C GLY A 40 0.01 3.65 8.03
N ALA A 41 -0.12 3.25 9.29
CA ALA A 41 -1.22 2.39 9.74
C ALA A 41 -2.59 3.06 9.54
N VAL A 42 -2.71 4.34 9.91
CA VAL A 42 -3.95 5.11 9.78
C VAL A 42 -4.43 5.20 8.33
N ARG A 43 -3.50 5.34 7.38
CA ARG A 43 -3.82 5.41 5.95
C ARG A 43 -4.33 4.10 5.39
N ILE A 44 -3.79 2.97 5.85
CA ILE A 44 -4.24 1.63 5.46
C ILE A 44 -5.68 1.42 5.94
N ASP A 45 -5.94 1.66 7.23
CA ASP A 45 -7.28 1.50 7.80
C ASP A 45 -8.31 2.41 7.16
N LEU A 46 -7.96 3.68 6.92
CA LEU A 46 -8.83 4.61 6.22
C LEU A 46 -9.11 4.15 4.78
N ALA A 47 -8.10 3.65 4.07
CA ALA A 47 -8.26 3.18 2.69
C ALA A 47 -9.23 2.01 2.61
N PHE A 48 -9.09 1.02 3.48
CA PHE A 48 -9.98 -0.14 3.51
C PHE A 48 -11.38 0.21 4.00
N LYS A 49 -11.51 1.08 5.01
CA LYS A 49 -12.82 1.59 5.46
C LYS A 49 -13.58 2.30 4.34
N LEU A 50 -12.93 3.22 3.63
CA LEU A 50 -13.58 3.93 2.52
C LEU A 50 -13.91 3.01 1.34
N LEU A 51 -13.13 1.94 1.14
CA LEU A 51 -13.36 0.94 0.12
C LEU A 51 -14.59 0.07 0.46
N SER A 52 -14.69 -0.42 1.70
CA SER A 52 -15.84 -1.23 2.14
C SER A 52 -17.13 -0.41 2.19
N GLU A 53 -17.05 0.88 2.53
CA GLU A 53 -18.17 1.84 2.44
C GLU A 53 -18.53 2.22 0.98
N GLY A 54 -17.80 1.75 -0.03
CA GLY A 54 -18.04 2.04 -1.45
C GLY A 54 -17.77 3.50 -1.85
N LYS A 55 -17.13 4.30 -0.99
CA LYS A 55 -16.86 5.73 -1.22
C LYS A 55 -15.71 5.95 -2.20
N ILE A 56 -14.79 4.99 -2.30
CA ILE A 56 -13.64 5.06 -3.22
C ILE A 56 -13.49 3.75 -3.98
N SER A 57 -12.90 3.84 -5.18
CA SER A 57 -12.55 2.66 -5.97
C SER A 57 -11.31 1.95 -5.40
N ARG A 58 -11.16 0.66 -5.71
CA ARG A 58 -9.99 -0.15 -5.34
C ARG A 58 -8.65 0.50 -5.72
N LYS A 59 -8.57 1.11 -6.91
CA LYS A 59 -7.37 1.84 -7.36
C LYS A 59 -7.06 3.03 -6.44
N ARG A 60 -8.08 3.78 -6.00
CA ARG A 60 -7.90 4.90 -5.05
C ARG A 60 -7.53 4.40 -3.66
N ALA A 61 -8.14 3.32 -3.19
CA ALA A 61 -7.79 2.69 -1.91
C ALA A 61 -6.33 2.23 -1.90
N TRP A 62 -5.86 1.59 -2.97
CA TRP A 62 -4.46 1.20 -3.12
C TRP A 62 -3.50 2.39 -3.00
N VAL A 63 -3.72 3.45 -3.78
CA VAL A 63 -2.89 4.66 -3.71
C VAL A 63 -2.95 5.31 -2.32
N LEU A 64 -4.12 5.34 -1.69
CA LEU A 64 -4.30 5.94 -0.37
C LEU A 64 -3.57 5.15 0.71
N SER A 65 -3.60 3.82 0.66
CA SER A 65 -2.92 2.93 1.62
C SER A 65 -1.41 3.10 1.63
N GLY A 66 -0.80 3.50 0.51
CA GLY A 66 0.65 3.62 0.38
C GLY A 66 1.37 2.27 0.30
N LEU A 67 0.64 1.16 0.28
CA LEU A 67 1.17 -0.20 0.13
C LEU A 67 1.65 -0.46 -1.29
N THR A 68 2.60 -1.39 -1.45
CA THR A 68 2.84 -2.00 -2.75
C THR A 68 1.58 -2.74 -3.21
N TYR A 69 1.45 -2.97 -4.51
CA TYR A 69 0.28 -3.67 -5.04
C TYR A 69 0.12 -5.08 -4.42
N HIS A 70 1.23 -5.78 -4.18
CA HIS A 70 1.20 -7.11 -3.58
C HIS A 70 0.69 -7.09 -2.13
N GLU A 71 1.24 -6.21 -1.30
CA GLU A 71 0.80 -6.02 0.09
C GLU A 71 -0.66 -5.60 0.17
N PHE A 72 -1.09 -4.69 -0.73
CA PHE A 72 -2.47 -4.25 -0.78
C PHE A 72 -3.43 -5.41 -1.09
N MET A 73 -3.08 -6.30 -2.01
CA MET A 73 -3.92 -7.46 -2.34
C MET A 73 -3.98 -8.48 -1.20
N LEU A 74 -2.87 -8.69 -0.48
CA LEU A 74 -2.85 -9.57 0.70
C LEU A 74 -3.73 -9.02 1.82
N GLU A 75 -3.54 -7.74 2.19
CA GLU A 75 -4.36 -7.06 3.19
C GLU A 75 -5.84 -7.05 2.80
N TRP A 76 -6.13 -6.84 1.52
CA TRP A 76 -7.51 -6.84 1.05
C TRP A 76 -8.15 -8.22 1.17
N ALA A 77 -7.42 -9.29 0.83
CA ALA A 77 -7.89 -10.65 0.99
C ALA A 77 -8.10 -11.01 2.46
N GLU A 78 -7.17 -10.64 3.35
CA GLU A 78 -7.31 -10.89 4.79
C GLU A 78 -8.51 -10.14 5.40
N ARG A 79 -8.71 -8.86 5.07
CA ARG A 79 -9.82 -8.08 5.61
C ARG A 79 -11.18 -8.53 5.07
N HIS A 80 -11.27 -8.94 3.81
CA HIS A 80 -12.50 -9.55 3.27
C HIS A 80 -12.74 -10.97 3.79
N ALA A 81 -11.69 -11.73 4.12
CA ALA A 81 -11.81 -13.02 4.78
C ALA A 81 -12.44 -12.90 6.17
N GLU A 82 -12.01 -11.90 6.94
CA GLU A 82 -12.58 -11.58 8.25
C GLU A 82 -14.05 -11.13 8.14
N GLU A 83 -14.38 -10.26 7.18
CA GLU A 83 -15.76 -9.83 6.93
C GLU A 83 -16.70 -11.00 6.54
N LEU A 84 -16.17 -12.04 5.88
CA LEU A 84 -16.93 -13.22 5.45
C LEU A 84 -16.84 -14.41 6.44
N GLY A 85 -16.09 -14.28 7.54
CA GLY A 85 -15.90 -15.37 8.51
C GLY A 85 -15.20 -16.60 7.96
N LEU A 86 -14.43 -16.46 6.87
CA LEU A 86 -13.75 -17.57 6.21
C LEU A 86 -12.38 -17.83 6.86
N VAL A 87 -12.17 -19.07 7.34
CA VAL A 87 -10.89 -19.52 7.93
C VAL A 87 -9.80 -19.50 6.85
N LYS A 88 -8.60 -19.03 7.22
CA LYS A 88 -7.42 -18.73 6.37
C LYS A 88 -6.99 -19.80 5.34
N SER A 89 -7.53 -21.02 5.35
CA SER A 89 -7.09 -22.10 4.46
C SER A 89 -7.67 -22.04 3.04
N ASP A 90 -8.81 -21.36 2.82
CA ASP A 90 -9.62 -21.61 1.61
C ASP A 90 -9.68 -20.42 0.63
N LEU A 91 -8.98 -19.32 0.91
CA LEU A 91 -9.17 -18.04 0.19
C LEU A 91 -8.33 -17.85 -1.06
N ILE A 92 -7.43 -18.77 -1.39
CA ILE A 92 -6.78 -18.78 -2.70
C ILE A 92 -7.59 -19.70 -3.63
N SER A 93 -8.83 -19.31 -3.91
CA SER A 93 -9.64 -19.99 -4.92
C SER A 93 -9.12 -19.63 -6.32
N LYS A 94 -9.14 -20.59 -7.26
CA LYS A 94 -8.64 -20.45 -8.66
C LYS A 94 -9.20 -19.24 -9.42
N THR A 95 -10.28 -18.64 -8.93
CA THR A 95 -10.93 -17.45 -9.46
C THR A 95 -10.09 -16.18 -9.28
N ASP A 96 -9.36 -16.02 -8.18
CA ASP A 96 -8.57 -14.80 -7.89
C ASP A 96 -7.27 -14.71 -8.72
N TYR A 97 -6.66 -15.85 -9.04
CA TYR A 97 -5.49 -15.88 -9.94
C TYR A 97 -5.86 -15.42 -11.36
N SER A 98 -7.08 -15.72 -11.82
CA SER A 98 -7.55 -15.29 -13.16
C SER A 98 -7.64 -13.78 -13.27
N ASP A 99 -8.14 -13.12 -12.24
CA ASP A 99 -8.30 -11.67 -12.22
C ASP A 99 -6.97 -10.95 -11.99
N MET A 100 -6.05 -11.53 -11.20
CA MET A 100 -4.66 -11.08 -11.14
C MET A 100 -3.96 -11.14 -12.50
N ILE A 101 -4.13 -12.24 -13.26
CA ILE A 101 -3.53 -12.41 -14.58
C ILE A 101 -4.13 -11.43 -15.59
N LYS A 102 -5.46 -11.27 -15.62
CA LYS A 102 -6.13 -10.31 -16.51
C LYS A 102 -5.70 -8.88 -16.24
N PHE A 103 -5.55 -8.50 -14.97
CA PHE A 103 -5.09 -7.17 -14.58
C PHE A 103 -3.62 -6.93 -14.99
N TRP A 104 -2.75 -7.92 -14.82
CA TRP A 104 -1.36 -7.88 -15.30
C TRP A 104 -1.26 -7.78 -16.82
N GLU A 105 -2.08 -8.52 -17.56
CA GLU A 105 -2.19 -8.44 -19.03
C GLU A 105 -2.69 -7.06 -19.50
N LEU A 106 -3.58 -6.42 -18.75
CA LEU A 106 -4.16 -5.12 -19.09
C LEU A 106 -3.19 -3.94 -18.83
N HIS A 107 -2.36 -4.03 -17.78
CA HIS A 107 -1.56 -2.90 -17.29
C HIS A 107 -0.06 -2.99 -17.60
N HIS A 108 0.49 -4.16 -17.88
CA HIS A 108 1.86 -4.32 -18.38
C HIS A 108 1.84 -4.74 -19.85
N ARG A 109 2.01 -3.79 -20.78
CA ARG A 109 2.32 -4.09 -22.20
C ARG A 109 3.73 -4.70 -22.31
N TYR A 110 3.92 -5.94 -21.85
CA TYR A 110 5.12 -6.72 -22.15
C TYR A 110 4.88 -7.60 -23.38
N ARG A 111 5.89 -7.70 -24.25
CA ARG A 111 5.89 -8.55 -25.45
C ARG A 111 5.48 -9.98 -25.09
N LYS A 112 4.54 -10.55 -25.85
CA LYS A 112 3.96 -11.91 -25.76
C LYS A 112 4.94 -13.08 -25.47
N LYS A 113 6.25 -12.90 -25.62
CA LYS A 113 7.28 -13.93 -25.36
C LYS A 113 7.45 -14.29 -23.88
N ASN A 114 7.26 -13.37 -22.94
CA ASN A 114 7.48 -13.67 -21.51
C ASN A 114 6.29 -14.39 -20.84
N LEU A 115 5.08 -14.24 -21.39
CA LEU A 115 3.86 -14.83 -20.84
C LEU A 115 3.86 -16.37 -20.90
N LYS A 116 4.55 -16.94 -21.90
CA LYS A 116 4.68 -18.39 -22.11
C LYS A 116 5.58 -19.06 -21.06
N HIS A 117 6.55 -18.31 -20.53
CA HIS A 117 7.45 -18.79 -19.47
C HIS A 117 6.72 -18.88 -18.12
N TRP A 118 5.98 -17.83 -17.75
CA TRP A 118 5.22 -17.76 -16.50
C TRP A 118 4.02 -18.73 -16.47
N LYS A 119 3.31 -18.92 -17.59
CA LYS A 119 2.26 -19.95 -17.70
C LYS A 119 2.79 -21.38 -17.49
N LYS A 120 4.06 -21.61 -17.80
CA LYS A 120 4.73 -22.91 -17.61
C LYS A 120 5.20 -23.12 -16.16
N GLN A 121 5.55 -22.05 -15.44
CA GLN A 121 5.88 -22.11 -14.01
C GLN A 121 4.65 -22.32 -13.13
N LEU A 122 3.48 -21.78 -13.49
CA LEU A 122 2.23 -21.92 -12.74
C LEU A 122 1.53 -23.29 -12.91
N GLN A 123 2.04 -24.19 -13.76
CA GLN A 123 1.53 -25.56 -13.95
C GLN A 123 2.36 -26.64 -13.21
N LEU A 124 3.24 -26.26 -12.27
CA LEU A 124 4.03 -27.19 -11.45
C LEU A 124 3.95 -26.88 -9.93
N LEU A 125 2.75 -26.55 -9.46
CA LEU A 125 2.23 -26.90 -8.13
C LEU A 125 0.79 -27.40 -8.31
#